data_AF-A0A7S1WGM0-F1
#
_entry.id   AF-A0A7S1WGM0-F1
#
_cell.length_a   1.000
_cell.length_b   1.000
_cell.length_c   1.000
_cell.angle_alpha   90.00
_cell.angle_beta   90.00
_cell.angle_gamma   90.00
#
_symmetry.space_group_name_H-M   'P 1'
#
loop_
_entity.id
_entity.type
_entity.pdbx_description
1 polymer ?
#
loop_
_entity_poly.entity_id
_entity_poly.type
_entity_poly.pdbx_seq_one_letter_code
_entity_poly.pdbx_strand_id
1 'polypeptide(L)'
;RTQVFPKPLRQIISSMAEAAEGVEEWVALTQATLGPLIAKPRMLAERLRKPPFRFMFDVAVEVARLTGFGLQELFGGELAAKPPVPGTREEKVSFLECWISLASAALGQRAPMIALVSAQSVVCGMQPELTNYLLQCTAAAGWPEKCAAPAPPAISEPLPTGEADAGADQASAALLGQEVPPAPPPPQEAAPPAPAPSLDEQLRPSLDVEEARNIAAGMDFTTALQEYNQMQEDFMRTTGNFNRGRA
;
A
#
# COMPACT_ATOMS: atom_id res chain seq x y z
N ARG A 1 23.91 -33.61 -31.08
CA ARG A 1 23.73 -32.27 -30.47
C ARG A 1 22.46 -32.35 -29.64
N THR A 2 22.58 -32.72 -28.37
CA THR A 2 21.43 -33.00 -27.50
C THR A 2 20.69 -31.70 -27.23
N GLN A 3 19.46 -31.58 -27.72
CA GLN A 3 18.55 -30.49 -27.41
C GLN A 3 18.20 -30.60 -25.92
N VAL A 4 18.84 -29.77 -25.09
CA VAL A 4 18.46 -29.61 -23.68
C VAL A 4 17.23 -28.72 -23.69
N PHE A 5 16.04 -29.32 -23.62
CA PHE A 5 14.81 -28.56 -23.44
C PHE A 5 14.87 -27.81 -22.10
N PRO A 6 14.56 -26.50 -22.08
CA PRO A 6 14.56 -25.75 -20.83
C PRO A 6 13.51 -26.36 -19.89
N LYS A 7 13.93 -26.69 -18.67
CA LYS A 7 13.03 -27.19 -17.63
C LYS A 7 11.90 -26.17 -17.39
N PRO A 8 10.66 -26.61 -17.15
CA PRO A 8 9.60 -25.69 -16.76
C PRO A 8 10.02 -24.92 -15.51
N LEU A 9 9.68 -23.62 -15.42
CA LEU A 9 10.11 -22.74 -14.32
C LEU A 9 9.87 -23.34 -12.94
N ARG A 10 8.74 -24.04 -12.74
CA ARG A 10 8.41 -24.74 -11.49
C ARG A 10 9.47 -25.78 -11.08
N GLN A 11 10.04 -26.51 -12.03
CA GLN A 11 11.07 -27.51 -11.77
C GLN A 11 12.43 -26.85 -11.49
N ILE A 12 12.71 -25.70 -12.11
CA ILE A 12 13.88 -24.88 -11.79
C ILE A 12 13.76 -24.36 -10.36
N ILE A 13 12.61 -23.82 -9.98
CA ILE A 13 12.33 -23.30 -8.63
C ILE A 13 12.45 -24.40 -7.59
N SER A 14 11.84 -25.57 -7.80
CA SER A 14 11.98 -26.73 -6.89
C SER A 14 13.46 -27.11 -6.73
N SER A 15 14.21 -27.18 -7.82
CA SER A 15 15.64 -27.53 -7.76
C SER A 15 16.52 -26.45 -7.13
N MET A 16 16.16 -25.16 -7.28
CA MET A 16 16.88 -24.04 -6.66
C MET A 16 16.57 -23.92 -5.18
N ALA A 17 15.32 -24.14 -4.78
CA ALA A 17 14.90 -24.18 -3.38
C ALA A 17 15.52 -25.39 -2.65
N GLU A 18 15.57 -26.56 -3.28
CA GLU A 18 16.24 -27.75 -2.72
C GLU A 18 17.75 -27.58 -2.63
N ALA A 19 18.40 -26.93 -3.61
CA ALA A 19 19.83 -26.67 -3.59
C ALA A 19 20.24 -25.55 -2.60
N ALA A 20 19.28 -24.72 -2.17
CA ALA A 20 19.49 -23.63 -1.23
C ALA A 20 18.75 -23.95 0.08
N GLU A 21 19.31 -24.84 0.89
CA GLU A 21 18.80 -25.15 2.23
C GLU A 21 18.49 -23.86 3.00
N GLY A 22 17.21 -23.65 3.35
CA GLY A 22 16.77 -22.48 4.12
C GLY A 22 16.36 -21.23 3.33
N VAL A 23 16.14 -21.34 2.01
CA VAL A 23 15.52 -20.26 1.22
C VAL A 23 14.05 -20.55 0.99
N GLU A 24 13.21 -19.58 1.32
CA GLU A 24 11.76 -19.67 1.16
C GLU A 24 11.39 -19.75 -0.33
N GLU A 25 10.41 -20.60 -0.68
CA GLU A 25 10.04 -20.87 -2.08
C GLU A 25 9.67 -19.59 -2.85
N TRP A 26 8.98 -18.66 -2.19
CA TRP A 26 8.60 -17.37 -2.78
C TRP A 26 9.81 -16.46 -3.05
N VAL A 27 10.91 -16.56 -2.29
CA VAL A 27 12.16 -15.84 -2.59
C VAL A 27 12.77 -16.38 -3.88
N ALA A 28 12.90 -17.72 -3.96
CA ALA A 28 13.48 -18.39 -5.11
C ALA A 28 12.65 -18.14 -6.39
N LEU A 29 11.31 -18.18 -6.28
CA LEU A 29 10.40 -17.87 -7.38
C LEU A 29 10.52 -16.41 -7.83
N THR A 30 10.58 -15.43 -6.92
CA THR A 30 10.79 -14.02 -7.30
C THR A 30 12.14 -13.83 -8.00
N GLN A 31 13.21 -14.47 -7.50
CA GLN A 31 14.53 -14.43 -8.14
C GLN A 31 14.52 -15.05 -9.54
N ALA A 32 13.85 -16.18 -9.72
CA ALA A 32 13.78 -16.88 -11.01
C ALA A 32 12.94 -16.13 -12.06
N THR A 33 11.94 -15.36 -11.62
CA THR A 33 11.03 -14.61 -12.50
C THR A 33 11.55 -13.21 -12.83
N LEU A 34 11.91 -12.41 -11.82
CA LEU A 34 12.40 -11.04 -12.03
C LEU A 34 13.89 -10.96 -12.31
N GLY A 35 14.70 -11.87 -11.78
CA GLY A 35 16.16 -11.83 -11.93
C GLY A 35 16.64 -11.84 -13.39
N PRO A 36 16.02 -12.62 -14.30
CA PRO A 36 16.35 -12.56 -15.73
C PRO A 36 15.77 -11.34 -16.45
N LEU A 37 14.71 -10.72 -15.93
CA LEU A 37 14.07 -9.54 -16.52
C LEU A 37 14.85 -8.27 -16.21
N ILE A 38 15.24 -8.07 -14.94
CA ILE A 38 15.87 -6.83 -14.47
C ILE A 38 17.27 -7.08 -13.88
N ALA A 39 18.25 -6.29 -14.31
CA ALA A 39 19.61 -6.36 -13.77
C ALA A 39 19.78 -5.58 -12.46
N LYS A 40 18.98 -4.51 -12.29
CA LYS A 40 18.97 -3.65 -11.11
C LYS A 40 17.51 -3.29 -10.77
N PRO A 41 17.11 -3.29 -9.48
CA PRO A 41 17.90 -3.69 -8.31
C PRO A 41 18.17 -5.21 -8.27
N ARG A 42 19.21 -5.64 -7.55
CA ARG A 42 19.54 -7.07 -7.40
C ARG A 42 18.51 -7.77 -6.50
N MET A 43 18.02 -8.93 -6.93
CA MET A 43 17.06 -9.78 -6.20
C MET A 43 17.72 -10.55 -5.03
N LEU A 44 18.25 -9.84 -4.04
CA LEU A 44 18.87 -10.46 -2.86
C LEU A 44 17.80 -11.01 -1.92
N ALA A 45 18.00 -12.22 -1.37
CA ALA A 45 17.05 -12.85 -0.46
C ALA A 45 16.69 -11.98 0.75
N GLU A 46 17.67 -11.28 1.33
CA GLU A 46 17.47 -10.33 2.43
C GLU A 46 16.49 -9.19 2.06
N ARG A 47 16.59 -8.67 0.83
CA ARG A 47 15.67 -7.64 0.33
C ARG A 47 14.29 -8.19 0.07
N LEU A 48 14.18 -9.46 -0.30
CA LEU A 48 12.88 -10.10 -0.56
C LEU A 48 12.16 -10.48 0.74
N ARG A 49 12.90 -10.79 1.82
CA ARG A 49 12.36 -11.03 3.17
C ARG A 49 11.83 -9.79 3.86
N LYS A 50 12.40 -8.63 3.57
CA LYS A 50 11.91 -7.35 4.09
C LYS A 50 12.02 -6.27 3.02
N PRO A 51 11.14 -6.27 2.01
CA PRO A 51 11.24 -5.40 0.84
C PRO A 51 11.07 -3.93 1.21
N PRO A 52 12.14 -3.12 1.17
CA PRO A 52 12.01 -1.69 1.41
C PRO A 52 11.23 -1.06 0.26
N PHE A 53 10.40 -0.05 0.53
CA PHE A 53 9.61 0.62 -0.53
C PHE A 53 10.47 1.08 -1.72
N ARG A 54 11.66 1.62 -1.43
CA ARG A 54 12.60 2.06 -2.47
C ARG A 54 12.99 0.93 -3.42
N PHE A 55 13.22 -0.28 -2.90
CA PHE A 55 13.52 -1.45 -3.73
C PHE A 55 12.35 -1.79 -4.64
N MET A 56 11.12 -1.85 -4.12
CA MET A 56 9.94 -2.15 -4.93
C MET A 56 9.70 -1.09 -6.01
N PHE A 57 9.86 0.19 -5.68
CA PHE A 57 9.73 1.27 -6.63
C PHE A 57 10.77 1.15 -7.75
N ASP A 58 12.04 0.88 -7.41
CA ASP A 58 13.09 0.68 -8.42
C ASP A 58 12.80 -0.55 -9.31
N VAL A 59 12.17 -1.60 -8.78
CA VAL A 59 11.68 -2.74 -9.58
C VAL A 59 10.57 -2.30 -10.55
N ALA A 60 9.55 -1.57 -10.08
CA ALA A 60 8.46 -1.08 -10.94
C ALA A 60 8.99 -0.21 -12.08
N VAL A 61 9.92 0.70 -11.77
CA VAL A 61 10.57 1.58 -12.74
C VAL A 61 11.33 0.77 -13.79
N GLU A 62 12.12 -0.23 -13.38
CA GLU A 62 12.90 -1.01 -14.33
C GLU A 62 12.05 -1.96 -15.18
N VAL A 63 11.01 -2.57 -14.60
CA VAL A 63 10.04 -3.34 -15.38
C VAL A 63 9.35 -2.45 -16.41
N ALA A 64 8.81 -1.30 -16.00
CA ALA A 64 8.18 -0.35 -16.92
C ALA A 64 9.14 0.11 -18.01
N ARG A 65 10.42 0.34 -17.69
CA ARG A 65 11.45 0.71 -18.67
C ARG A 65 11.69 -0.36 -19.72
N LEU A 66 11.72 -1.63 -19.33
CA LEU A 66 12.08 -2.73 -20.22
C LEU A 66 10.89 -3.29 -21.00
N THR A 67 9.69 -3.27 -20.40
CA THR A 67 8.51 -3.93 -20.97
C THR A 67 7.39 -2.96 -21.34
N GLY A 68 7.45 -1.72 -20.87
CA GLY A 68 6.35 -0.75 -20.97
C GLY A 68 5.22 -1.02 -19.99
N PHE A 69 5.26 -2.10 -19.20
CA PHE A 69 4.18 -2.44 -18.27
C PHE A 69 4.07 -1.43 -17.13
N GLY A 70 2.88 -0.84 -16.96
CA GLY A 70 2.62 0.17 -15.95
C GLY A 70 3.20 1.54 -16.25
N LEU A 71 3.74 1.77 -17.45
CA LEU A 71 4.31 3.07 -17.83
C LEU A 71 3.25 4.17 -17.78
N GLN A 72 2.04 3.92 -18.27
CA GLN A 72 0.95 4.89 -18.26
C GLN A 72 0.33 5.04 -16.87
N GLU A 73 0.04 3.92 -16.23
CA GLU A 73 -0.77 3.88 -15.01
C GLU A 73 0.03 4.28 -13.77
N LEU A 74 1.31 3.90 -13.69
CA LEU A 74 2.17 4.18 -12.54
C LEU A 74 3.02 5.44 -12.73
N PHE A 75 3.36 5.79 -13.98
CA PHE A 75 4.32 6.85 -14.28
C PHE A 75 3.80 7.91 -15.26
N GLY A 76 2.54 7.82 -15.72
CA GLY A 76 1.92 8.83 -16.56
C GLY A 76 2.37 8.84 -18.03
N GLY A 77 3.00 7.76 -18.50
CA GLY A 77 3.36 7.54 -19.90
C GLY A 77 4.82 7.83 -20.24
N GLU A 78 5.53 8.56 -19.38
CA GLU A 78 6.94 8.89 -19.57
C GLU A 78 7.75 8.57 -18.31
N LEU A 79 8.96 8.03 -18.50
CA LEU A 79 9.83 7.65 -17.40
C LEU A 79 11.09 8.51 -17.40
N ALA A 80 11.19 9.42 -16.43
CA ALA A 80 12.39 10.21 -16.24
C ALA A 80 13.61 9.30 -15.91
N ALA A 81 14.82 9.81 -16.16
CA ALA A 81 16.05 9.11 -15.79
C ALA A 81 16.11 8.81 -14.27
N LYS A 82 15.55 9.70 -13.46
CA LYS A 82 15.35 9.52 -12.01
C LYS A 82 13.91 9.90 -11.66
N PRO A 83 12.98 8.94 -11.69
CA PRO A 83 11.59 9.21 -11.33
C PRO A 83 11.47 9.64 -9.86
N PRO A 84 10.57 10.59 -9.54
CA PRO A 84 10.34 11.01 -8.16
C PRO A 84 9.76 9.84 -7.36
N VAL A 85 10.35 9.59 -6.20
CA VAL A 85 9.90 8.51 -5.31
C VAL A 85 8.81 9.06 -4.41
N PRO A 86 7.68 8.37 -4.24
CA PRO A 86 6.69 8.67 -3.20
C PRO A 86 7.34 8.90 -1.84
N GLY A 87 7.16 10.09 -1.28
CA GLY A 87 7.80 10.55 -0.05
C GLY A 87 6.96 10.24 1.18
N THR A 88 5.68 10.62 1.13
CA THR A 88 4.74 10.45 2.24
C THR A 88 4.24 9.01 2.34
N ARG A 89 3.61 8.66 3.45
CA ARG A 89 3.02 7.32 3.61
C ARG A 89 1.84 7.15 2.64
N GLU A 90 1.05 8.19 2.48
CA GLU A 90 -0.16 8.25 1.66
C GLU A 90 0.19 8.07 0.18
N GLU A 91 1.21 8.77 -0.31
CA GLU A 91 1.69 8.62 -1.70
C GLU A 91 2.18 7.19 -1.98
N LYS A 92 2.85 6.55 -1.01
CA LYS A 92 3.32 5.16 -1.15
C LYS A 92 2.15 4.18 -1.21
N VAL A 93 1.14 4.39 -0.38
CA VAL A 93 -0.09 3.59 -0.38
C VAL A 93 -0.81 3.72 -1.72
N SER A 94 -1.06 4.94 -2.19
CA SER A 94 -1.73 5.17 -3.48
C SER A 94 -0.96 4.59 -4.66
N PHE A 95 0.37 4.70 -4.67
CA PHE A 95 1.21 4.07 -5.69
C PHE A 95 1.03 2.54 -5.71
N LEU A 96 1.04 1.90 -4.54
CA LEU A 96 0.88 0.46 -4.42
C LEU A 96 -0.54 -0.01 -4.76
N GLU A 97 -1.58 0.76 -4.38
CA GLU A 97 -2.97 0.47 -4.75
C GLU A 97 -3.14 0.50 -6.27
N CYS A 98 -2.55 1.49 -6.94
CA CYS A 98 -2.55 1.56 -8.40
C CYS A 98 -1.82 0.37 -9.02
N TRP A 99 -0.66 -0.02 -8.49
CA TRP A 99 0.12 -1.16 -8.97
C TRP A 99 -0.62 -2.50 -8.77
N ILE A 100 -1.20 -2.73 -7.60
CA ILE A 100 -2.00 -3.92 -7.31
C ILE A 100 -3.20 -4.00 -8.27
N SER A 101 -3.90 -2.88 -8.48
CA SER A 101 -5.05 -2.81 -9.39
C SER A 101 -4.65 -3.10 -10.83
N LEU A 102 -3.53 -2.53 -11.30
CA LEU A 102 -2.97 -2.78 -12.63
C LEU A 102 -2.63 -4.26 -12.83
N ALA A 103 -1.88 -4.85 -11.89
CA ALA A 103 -1.49 -6.25 -11.98
C ALA A 103 -2.70 -7.20 -11.90
N SER A 104 -3.72 -6.83 -11.09
CA SER A 104 -4.99 -7.55 -11.01
C SER A 104 -5.74 -7.52 -12.34
N ALA A 105 -5.85 -6.34 -12.96
CA ALA A 105 -6.50 -6.19 -14.26
C ALA A 105 -5.77 -6.96 -15.38
N ALA A 106 -4.44 -6.96 -15.37
CA ALA A 106 -3.64 -7.62 -16.39
C ALA A 106 -3.73 -9.16 -16.34
N LEU A 107 -3.78 -9.74 -15.14
CA LEU A 107 -3.76 -11.19 -14.96
C LEU A 107 -5.15 -11.80 -14.76
N GLY A 108 -6.09 -11.05 -14.17
CA GLY A 108 -7.44 -11.51 -13.85
C GLY A 108 -7.40 -12.79 -13.00
N GLN A 109 -8.19 -13.79 -13.41
CA GLN A 109 -8.28 -15.09 -12.73
C GLN A 109 -6.96 -15.89 -12.71
N ARG A 110 -5.94 -15.48 -13.48
CA ARG A 110 -4.62 -16.13 -13.46
C ARG A 110 -3.81 -15.79 -12.20
N ALA A 111 -4.22 -14.77 -11.45
CA ALA A 111 -3.57 -14.37 -10.20
C ALA A 111 -4.60 -14.13 -9.07
N PRO A 112 -5.34 -15.16 -8.63
CA PRO A 112 -6.51 -14.99 -7.76
C PRO A 112 -6.18 -14.37 -6.38
N MET A 113 -4.98 -14.60 -5.86
CA MET A 113 -4.57 -14.07 -4.55
C MET A 113 -4.09 -12.61 -4.58
N ILE A 114 -4.10 -11.94 -5.73
CA ILE A 114 -3.63 -10.55 -5.80
C ILE A 114 -4.54 -9.60 -5.02
N ALA A 115 -5.82 -9.95 -4.89
CA ALA A 115 -6.81 -9.23 -4.09
C ALA A 115 -6.50 -9.25 -2.58
N LEU A 116 -5.65 -10.17 -2.11
CA LEU A 116 -5.23 -10.25 -0.70
C LEU A 116 -4.06 -9.31 -0.38
N VAL A 117 -3.38 -8.76 -1.40
CA VAL A 117 -2.26 -7.84 -1.19
C VAL A 117 -2.81 -6.49 -0.73
N SER A 118 -2.49 -6.09 0.49
CA SER A 118 -2.84 -4.77 1.02
C SER A 118 -1.66 -3.80 0.88
N ALA A 119 -1.87 -2.67 0.20
CA ALA A 119 -0.87 -1.62 0.07
C ALA A 119 -0.36 -1.13 1.44
N GLN A 120 -1.24 -1.03 2.44
CA GLN A 120 -0.86 -0.61 3.79
C GLN A 120 0.06 -1.63 4.48
N SER A 121 -0.25 -2.92 4.36
CA SER A 121 0.60 -4.00 4.88
C SER A 121 1.98 -3.97 4.24
N VAL A 122 2.04 -3.76 2.92
CA VAL A 122 3.29 -3.66 2.17
C VAL A 122 4.12 -2.44 2.63
N VAL A 123 3.51 -1.26 2.81
CA VAL A 123 4.21 -0.05 3.30
C VAL A 123 4.76 -0.25 4.72
N CYS A 124 4.03 -0.97 5.57
CA CYS A 124 4.47 -1.32 6.92
C CYS A 124 5.53 -2.43 6.95
N GLY A 125 5.87 -3.04 5.80
CA GLY A 125 6.84 -4.14 5.72
C GLY A 125 6.32 -5.47 6.27
N MET A 126 5.00 -5.66 6.23
CA MET A 126 4.30 -6.88 6.66
C MET A 126 4.02 -7.78 5.44
N GLN A 127 3.82 -9.08 5.68
CA GLN A 127 3.43 -10.05 4.64
C GLN A 127 4.37 -10.04 3.42
N PRO A 128 5.68 -10.30 3.62
CA PRO A 128 6.64 -10.33 2.52
C PRO A 128 6.27 -11.36 1.45
N GLU A 129 5.57 -12.43 1.79
CA GLU A 129 5.09 -13.46 0.86
C GLU A 129 4.13 -12.87 -0.18
N LEU A 130 3.15 -12.09 0.27
CA LEU A 130 2.17 -11.40 -0.59
C LEU A 130 2.83 -10.26 -1.37
N THR A 131 3.79 -9.58 -0.77
CA THR A 131 4.59 -8.56 -1.47
C THR A 131 5.37 -9.20 -2.63
N ASN A 132 6.00 -10.36 -2.40
CA ASN A 132 6.71 -11.11 -3.44
C ASN A 132 5.76 -11.64 -4.50
N TYR A 133 4.55 -12.07 -4.12
CA TYR A 133 3.53 -12.46 -5.07
C TYR A 133 3.13 -11.33 -6.02
N LEU A 134 2.99 -10.09 -5.53
CA LEU A 134 2.81 -8.90 -6.39
C LEU A 134 3.98 -8.71 -7.37
N LEU A 135 5.23 -8.85 -6.89
CA LEU A 135 6.42 -8.75 -7.74
C LEU A 135 6.44 -9.81 -8.85
N GLN A 136 6.09 -11.05 -8.52
CA GLN A 136 5.98 -12.16 -9.48
C GLN A 136 4.84 -11.94 -10.48
N CYS A 137 3.69 -11.44 -10.03
CA CYS A 137 2.58 -11.06 -10.90
C CYS A 137 3.00 -9.96 -11.88
N THR A 138 3.78 -8.98 -11.42
CA THR A 138 4.32 -7.91 -12.26
C THR A 138 5.24 -8.47 -13.34
N ALA A 139 6.11 -9.43 -13.01
CA ALA A 139 6.96 -10.10 -13.99
C ALA A 139 6.15 -10.86 -15.04
N ALA A 140 5.10 -11.59 -14.62
CA ALA A 140 4.23 -12.33 -15.53
C ALA A 140 3.40 -11.42 -16.44
N ALA A 141 2.92 -10.29 -15.91
CA ALA A 141 2.14 -9.32 -16.68
C ALA A 141 3.00 -8.53 -17.67
N GLY A 142 4.21 -8.12 -17.25
CA GLY A 142 5.15 -7.39 -18.10
C GLY A 142 5.94 -8.27 -19.06
N TRP A 143 6.11 -9.56 -18.79
CA TRP A 143 6.91 -10.46 -19.60
C TRP A 143 6.27 -11.85 -19.81
N PRO A 144 5.07 -11.90 -20.42
CA PRO A 144 4.25 -13.11 -20.48
C PRO A 144 4.87 -14.25 -21.31
N GLU A 145 5.76 -13.94 -22.26
CA GLU A 145 6.43 -14.95 -23.09
C GLU A 145 7.45 -15.80 -22.31
N LYS A 146 7.97 -15.28 -21.19
CA LYS A 146 9.03 -15.92 -20.40
C LYS A 146 8.60 -16.24 -18.97
N CYS A 147 7.58 -15.55 -18.46
CA CYS A 147 7.06 -15.72 -17.11
C CYS A 147 5.55 -15.99 -17.15
N ALA A 148 5.14 -17.18 -16.71
CA ALA A 148 3.73 -17.49 -16.48
C ALA A 148 3.26 -16.86 -15.15
N ALA A 149 1.94 -16.70 -15.00
CA ALA A 149 1.37 -16.22 -13.73
C ALA A 149 1.78 -17.14 -12.56
N PRO A 150 2.20 -16.55 -11.42
CA PRO A 150 2.68 -17.34 -10.29
C PRO A 150 1.54 -18.14 -9.65
N ALA A 151 1.90 -19.29 -9.09
CA ALA A 151 0.99 -20.01 -8.21
C ALA A 151 0.78 -19.21 -6.91
N PRO A 152 -0.40 -19.30 -6.28
CA PRO A 152 -0.65 -18.71 -4.98
C PRO A 152 0.39 -19.16 -3.93
N PRO A 153 0.97 -18.25 -3.12
CA PRO A 153 1.92 -18.65 -2.08
C PRO A 153 1.22 -19.48 -1.00
N ALA A 154 1.92 -20.47 -0.46
CA ALA A 154 1.43 -21.24 0.68
C ALA A 154 1.43 -20.37 1.95
N ILE A 155 0.30 -19.73 2.25
CA ILE A 155 0.11 -19.00 3.51
C ILE A 155 -0.11 -20.02 4.63
N SER A 156 0.68 -19.95 5.70
CA SER A 156 0.63 -20.90 6.82
C SER A 156 -0.57 -20.72 7.77
N GLU A 157 -1.62 -19.99 7.35
CA GLU A 157 -2.87 -19.87 8.10
C GLU A 157 -4.08 -20.16 7.21
N PRO A 158 -5.08 -20.91 7.72
CA PRO A 158 -6.28 -21.21 6.95
C PRO A 158 -7.09 -19.93 6.75
N LEU A 159 -7.18 -19.48 5.50
CA LEU A 159 -8.14 -18.46 5.09
C LEU A 159 -9.55 -19.02 5.24
N PRO A 160 -10.49 -18.31 5.90
CA PRO A 160 -11.90 -18.65 5.80
C PRO A 160 -12.36 -18.41 4.36
N THR A 161 -12.73 -19.47 3.65
CA THR A 161 -13.56 -19.38 2.44
C THR A 161 -14.95 -18.92 2.87
N GLY A 162 -15.17 -17.61 2.85
CA GLY A 162 -16.47 -16.98 3.09
C GLY A 162 -16.96 -16.33 1.81
N GLU A 163 -18.08 -16.84 1.30
CA GLU A 163 -18.87 -16.27 0.22
C GLU A 163 -19.32 -14.83 0.56
N ALA A 164 -19.60 -14.07 -0.48
CA ALA A 164 -20.06 -12.69 -0.41
C ALA A 164 -21.26 -12.49 0.54
N ASP A 165 -21.17 -11.55 1.48
CA ASP A 165 -22.28 -10.64 1.78
C ASP A 165 -21.78 -9.34 2.45
N ALA A 166 -22.59 -8.31 2.27
CA ALA A 166 -22.42 -6.92 2.63
C ALA A 166 -22.28 -6.63 4.13
N GLY A 167 -21.71 -5.45 4.43
CA GLY A 167 -21.89 -4.78 5.73
C GLY A 167 -20.58 -4.39 6.40
N ALA A 168 -20.03 -3.23 6.04
CA ALA A 168 -18.98 -2.59 6.82
C ALA A 168 -19.60 -1.50 7.68
N ASP A 169 -19.62 -1.70 9.00
CA ASP A 169 -19.60 -0.59 9.96
C ASP A 169 -18.77 -0.94 11.21
N GLN A 170 -17.66 -0.20 11.32
CA GLN A 170 -17.04 0.41 12.49
C GLN A 170 -16.48 -0.37 13.71
N ALA A 171 -15.48 0.32 14.30
CA ALA A 171 -14.86 0.19 15.62
C ALA A 171 -13.65 -0.78 15.70
N SER A 172 -12.49 -0.44 16.28
CA SER A 172 -12.21 0.60 17.27
C SER A 172 -10.73 1.01 17.26
N ALA A 173 -10.52 2.28 17.61
CA ALA A 173 -9.24 2.86 17.95
C ALA A 173 -8.85 2.59 19.42
N ALA A 174 -7.57 2.89 19.69
CA ALA A 174 -6.94 3.20 20.98
C ALA A 174 -6.24 2.07 21.76
N LEU A 175 -4.90 2.12 21.79
CA LEU A 175 -4.16 2.05 23.06
C LEU A 175 -2.76 2.72 22.96
N LEU A 176 -2.69 3.89 23.60
CA LEU A 176 -1.62 4.53 24.38
C LEU A 176 -0.14 4.24 24.09
N GLY A 177 0.61 5.32 23.90
CA GLY A 177 2.06 5.36 23.83
C GLY A 177 2.79 5.32 25.18
N GLN A 178 4.11 5.13 25.07
CA GLN A 178 5.11 5.44 26.09
C GLN A 178 6.27 6.19 25.42
N GLU A 179 6.63 7.34 25.98
CA GLU A 179 7.81 8.15 25.67
C GLU A 179 9.10 7.50 26.21
N VAL A 180 10.22 7.70 25.49
CA VAL A 180 11.60 7.51 25.96
C VAL A 180 12.45 8.70 25.44
N PRO A 181 13.40 9.24 26.23
CA PRO A 181 13.73 10.68 26.32
C PRO A 181 14.88 11.17 25.41
N PRO A 182 15.12 12.51 25.31
CA PRO A 182 16.14 13.09 24.42
C PRO A 182 17.54 13.17 25.06
N ALA A 183 18.59 13.06 24.23
CA ALA A 183 19.98 13.35 24.60
C ALA A 183 20.46 14.69 23.98
N PRO A 184 21.40 15.44 24.61
CA PRO A 184 21.61 16.88 24.39
C PRO A 184 22.98 17.20 23.69
N PRO A 185 23.51 18.45 23.68
CA PRO A 185 23.79 19.30 22.49
C PRO A 185 25.32 19.56 22.29
N PRO A 186 25.84 20.48 21.42
CA PRO A 186 25.97 21.94 21.72
C PRO A 186 26.11 22.84 20.43
N PRO A 187 26.68 24.07 20.46
CA PRO A 187 26.09 25.35 20.92
C PRO A 187 26.23 26.49 19.88
N GLN A 188 25.48 27.60 20.02
CA GLN A 188 26.04 28.96 19.92
C GLN A 188 25.04 30.06 20.27
N GLU A 189 25.63 31.18 20.68
CA GLU A 189 25.19 32.22 21.60
C GLU A 189 25.07 33.56 20.85
N ALA A 190 24.01 34.35 21.09
CA ALA A 190 24.06 35.83 21.15
C ALA A 190 22.68 36.47 21.39
N ALA A 191 22.57 37.15 22.54
CA ALA A 191 21.86 38.37 22.94
C ALA A 191 20.47 38.80 22.38
N PRO A 192 19.57 39.37 23.23
CA PRO A 192 18.27 39.91 22.86
C PRO A 192 18.26 41.43 22.61
N PRO A 193 17.25 41.96 21.91
CA PRO A 193 16.66 43.24 22.28
C PRO A 193 15.13 43.18 22.45
N ALA A 194 14.63 44.13 23.27
CA ALA A 194 13.29 44.21 23.86
C ALA A 194 12.28 45.03 22.98
N PRO A 195 11.12 45.53 23.48
CA PRO A 195 9.78 45.10 23.01
C PRO A 195 8.90 46.23 22.43
N ALA A 196 7.85 45.88 21.67
CA ALA A 196 6.69 46.75 21.37
C ALA A 196 5.53 45.92 20.74
N PRO A 197 4.27 46.43 20.69
CA PRO A 197 3.11 45.75 21.25
C PRO A 197 2.07 45.22 20.24
N SER A 198 1.22 44.35 20.79
CA SER A 198 -0.06 43.80 20.35
C SER A 198 -0.91 44.60 19.35
N LEU A 199 -1.52 43.88 18.39
CA LEU A 199 -2.88 44.08 17.88
C LEU A 199 -3.25 42.86 17.00
N ASP A 200 -4.03 41.93 17.55
CA ASP A 200 -5.14 41.22 16.88
C ASP A 200 -5.59 40.03 17.74
N GLU A 201 -6.13 40.38 18.90
CA GLU A 201 -6.88 39.49 19.79
C GLU A 201 -8.37 39.73 19.55
N GLN A 202 -8.91 39.27 18.40
CA GLN A 202 -10.34 39.47 18.13
C GLN A 202 -11.02 38.46 17.21
N LEU A 203 -10.44 37.28 16.96
CA LEU A 203 -11.16 36.19 16.28
C LEU A 203 -10.73 34.80 16.74
N ARG A 204 -10.97 34.52 18.03
CA ARG A 204 -11.13 33.14 18.50
C ARG A 204 -12.44 33.08 19.29
N PRO A 205 -13.47 32.35 18.84
CA PRO A 205 -14.57 32.01 19.72
C PRO A 205 -14.01 31.10 20.82
N SER A 206 -13.89 31.63 22.02
CA SER A 206 -13.56 30.88 23.22
C SER A 206 -14.76 30.03 23.61
N LEU A 207 -14.84 28.82 23.06
CA LEU A 207 -15.63 27.76 23.68
C LEU A 207 -14.85 27.30 24.91
N ASP A 208 -15.43 27.54 26.08
CA ASP A 208 -14.85 27.10 27.34
C ASP A 208 -14.81 25.56 27.35
N VAL A 209 -13.73 25.00 27.88
CA VAL A 209 -13.51 23.55 27.96
C VAL A 209 -14.64 22.90 28.78
N GLU A 210 -15.23 23.65 29.70
CA GLU A 210 -16.36 23.22 30.52
C GLU A 210 -17.69 23.20 29.73
N GLU A 211 -17.86 24.09 28.76
CA GLU A 211 -19.02 24.11 27.86
C GLU A 211 -18.96 22.96 26.84
N ALA A 212 -17.77 22.68 26.29
CA ALA A 212 -17.52 21.51 25.46
C ALA A 212 -17.77 20.19 26.21
N ARG A 213 -17.44 20.15 27.51
CA ARG A 213 -17.68 19.00 28.37
C ARG A 213 -19.16 18.82 28.72
N ASN A 214 -19.90 19.91 28.89
CA ASN A 214 -21.35 19.86 29.14
C ASN A 214 -22.15 19.45 27.90
N ILE A 215 -21.71 19.84 26.70
CA ILE A 215 -22.29 19.34 25.43
C ILE A 215 -22.02 17.85 25.27
N ALA A 216 -20.79 17.41 25.55
CA ALA A 216 -20.41 16.00 25.47
C ALA A 216 -21.10 15.11 26.53
N ALA A 217 -21.46 15.66 27.69
CA ALA A 217 -22.12 14.94 28.77
C ALA A 217 -23.64 14.78 28.56
N GLY A 218 -24.27 15.61 27.71
CA GLY A 218 -25.72 15.61 27.50
C GLY A 218 -26.22 14.87 26.26
N MET A 219 -25.32 14.47 25.35
CA MET A 219 -25.71 13.79 24.11
C MET A 219 -25.54 12.29 24.27
N ASP A 220 -26.66 11.59 24.47
CA ASP A 220 -26.71 10.14 24.31
C ASP A 220 -26.25 9.81 22.88
N PHE A 221 -25.21 8.99 22.77
CA PHE A 221 -24.61 8.57 21.51
C PHE A 221 -25.64 7.98 20.55
N THR A 222 -26.69 7.36 21.11
CA THR A 222 -27.81 6.81 20.35
C THR A 222 -28.59 7.91 19.62
N THR A 223 -28.82 9.05 20.27
CA THR A 223 -29.51 10.21 19.69
C THR A 223 -28.65 10.89 18.62
N ALA A 224 -27.34 11.03 18.87
CA ALA A 224 -26.41 11.62 17.89
C ALA A 224 -26.33 10.79 16.60
N LEU A 225 -26.35 9.47 16.72
CA LEU A 225 -26.38 8.56 15.57
C LEU A 225 -27.71 8.68 14.80
N GLN A 226 -28.82 8.83 15.52
CA GLN A 226 -30.14 9.00 14.93
C GLN A 226 -30.26 10.32 14.16
N GLU A 227 -29.75 11.42 14.72
CA GLU A 227 -29.71 12.72 14.03
C GLU A 227 -28.79 12.68 12.80
N TYR A 228 -27.65 12.00 12.89
CA TYR A 228 -26.76 11.81 11.75
C TYR A 228 -27.43 11.03 10.62
N ASN A 229 -28.10 9.93 10.94
CA ASN A 229 -28.82 9.13 9.95
C ASN A 229 -30.00 9.90 9.34
N GLN A 230 -30.73 10.68 10.15
CA GLN A 230 -31.82 11.55 9.67
C GLN A 230 -31.28 12.62 8.69
N MET A 231 -30.12 13.21 9.00
CA MET A 231 -29.47 14.21 8.15
C MET A 231 -28.97 13.62 6.82
N GLN A 232 -28.49 12.37 6.83
CA GLN A 232 -28.14 11.64 5.60
C GLN A 232 -29.38 11.35 4.74
N GLU A 233 -30.50 10.94 5.36
CA GLU A 233 -31.75 10.71 4.65
C GLU A 233 -32.34 11.99 4.05
N ASP A 234 -32.30 13.11 4.77
CA ASP A 234 -32.77 14.40 4.27
C ASP A 234 -31.87 14.95 3.17
N PHE A 235 -30.55 14.72 3.26
CA PHE A 235 -29.62 15.04 2.18
C PHE A 235 -29.94 14.25 0.90
N MET A 236 -30.17 12.94 1.02
CA MET A 236 -30.56 12.07 -0.09
C MET A 236 -31.94 12.41 -0.67
N ARG A 237 -32.90 12.83 0.17
CA ARG A 237 -34.19 13.36 -0.32
C ARG A 237 -34.04 14.67 -1.08
N THR A 238 -33.16 15.56 -0.60
CA THR A 238 -32.95 16.89 -1.19
C THR A 238 -32.19 16.79 -2.52
N THR A 239 -31.15 15.96 -2.61
CA THR A 239 -30.45 15.70 -3.89
C THR A 239 -31.25 14.81 -4.84
N GLY A 240 -32.08 13.90 -4.33
CA GLY A 240 -33.00 13.08 -5.14
C GLY A 240 -34.10 13.88 -5.84
N ASN A 241 -34.51 15.02 -5.29
CA ASN A 241 -35.55 15.88 -5.88
C ASN A 241 -35.02 16.85 -6.96
N PHE A 242 -33.69 17.01 -7.09
CA PHE A 242 -33.09 17.90 -8.08
C PHE A 242 -33.15 17.32 -9.51
N ASN A 243 -33.27 16.00 -9.66
CA ASN A 243 -33.32 15.33 -10.97
C ASN A 243 -34.73 15.07 -11.53
N ARG A 244 -35.80 15.57 -10.87
CA ARG A 244 -37.19 15.38 -11.34
C ARG A 244 -37.88 16.68 -11.80
N GLY A 245 -37.16 17.80 -11.87
CA GLY A 245 -37.68 19.12 -12.27
C GLY A 245 -37.06 19.72 -13.53
N ARG A 246 -36.27 18.96 -14.30
CA ARG A 246 -35.76 19.36 -15.63
C ARG A 246 -36.14 18.29 -16.66
N ALA A 247 -37.42 18.23 -16.97
CA ALA A 247 -37.99 17.68 -18.20
C ALA A 247 -39.12 18.61 -18.63
#